data_AF-A0A2T3NM59-F1
#
_entry.id   AF-A0A2T3NM59-F1
#
_cell.length_a   1.000
_cell.length_b   1.000
_cell.length_c   1.000
_cell.angle_alpha   90.00
_cell.angle_beta   90.00
_cell.angle_gamma   90.00
#
_symmetry.space_group_name_H-M   'P 1'
#
loop_
_entity.id
_entity.type
_entity.pdbx_description
1 polymer ?
#
loop_
_entity_poly.entity_id
_entity_poly.type
_entity_poly.pdbx_seq_one_letter_code
_entity_poly.pdbx_strand_id
1 'polypeptide(L)'
;MITIFSIITTSTSFAAELNEKDIKRIENEVSSMTDFMDLSPAEAKTITELKKELTISNREAVAKFGRGTSEFKQARKTAMKSYQGELFEIITKEELKEWRQAKAGN
;
A
#
# COMPACT_ATOMS: atom_id res chain seq x y z
N MET A 1 -28.59 -24.61 29.11
CA MET A 1 -27.71 -23.42 28.99
C MET A 1 -26.55 -23.83 28.10
N ILE A 2 -26.61 -23.53 26.80
CA ILE A 2 -25.61 -23.99 25.82
C ILE A 2 -24.52 -22.93 25.74
N THR A 3 -23.34 -23.24 26.26
CA THR A 3 -22.16 -22.39 26.20
C THR A 3 -21.60 -22.47 24.78
N ILE A 4 -21.81 -21.42 23.97
CA ILE A 4 -21.20 -21.28 22.65
C ILE A 4 -19.71 -20.93 22.86
N PHE A 5 -18.85 -21.89 22.58
CA PHE A 5 -17.40 -21.75 22.61
C PHE A 5 -16.96 -20.99 21.35
N SER A 6 -16.80 -19.66 21.45
CA SER A 6 -16.26 -18.82 20.37
C SER A 6 -14.78 -19.15 20.16
N ILE A 7 -14.49 -19.86 19.08
CA ILE A 7 -13.14 -20.05 18.55
C ILE A 7 -12.71 -18.69 17.98
N ILE A 8 -11.90 -17.96 18.73
CA ILE A 8 -11.19 -16.78 18.23
C ILE A 8 -10.08 -17.32 17.33
N THR A 9 -10.36 -17.43 16.03
CA THR A 9 -9.33 -17.71 15.02
C THR A 9 -8.45 -16.47 14.90
N THR A 10 -7.41 -16.38 15.72
CA THR A 10 -6.29 -15.46 15.50
C THR A 10 -5.67 -15.82 14.16
N SER A 11 -6.00 -15.02 13.15
CA SER A 11 -5.35 -15.12 11.84
C SER A 11 -3.92 -14.69 12.07
N THR A 12 -2.99 -15.64 12.12
CA THR A 12 -1.56 -15.33 12.03
C THR A 12 -1.35 -14.72 10.65
N SER A 13 -1.22 -13.41 10.60
CA SER A 13 -0.81 -12.69 9.39
C SER A 13 0.60 -13.17 9.06
N PHE A 14 0.70 -14.11 8.12
CA PHE A 14 1.95 -14.38 7.44
C PHE A 14 2.32 -13.07 6.73
N ALA A 15 3.33 -12.37 7.22
CA ALA A 15 3.90 -11.23 6.51
C ALA A 15 4.32 -11.72 5.13
N ALA A 16 3.53 -11.43 4.10
CA ALA A 16 3.83 -11.86 2.75
C ALA A 16 5.06 -11.08 2.29
N GLU A 17 6.19 -11.77 2.18
CA GLU A 17 7.43 -11.15 1.70
C GLU A 17 7.25 -10.71 0.22
N LEU A 18 7.66 -9.47 -0.08
CA LEU A 18 7.61 -8.95 -1.44
C LEU A 18 8.73 -9.57 -2.28
N ASN A 19 8.44 -9.83 -3.55
CA ASN A 19 9.50 -10.27 -4.47
C ASN A 19 10.38 -9.07 -4.86
N GLU A 20 11.58 -9.36 -5.37
CA GLU A 20 12.56 -8.34 -5.78
C GLU A 20 12.00 -7.37 -6.84
N LYS A 21 11.13 -7.84 -7.73
CA LYS A 21 10.51 -7.01 -8.76
C LYS A 21 9.58 -5.95 -8.16
N ASP A 22 8.78 -6.33 -7.16
CA ASP A 22 7.91 -5.40 -6.43
C ASP A 22 8.73 -4.39 -5.63
N ILE A 23 9.80 -4.84 -4.98
CA ILE A 23 10.73 -3.98 -4.23
C ILE A 23 11.36 -2.93 -5.16
N LYS A 24 12.00 -3.36 -6.25
CA LYS A 24 12.62 -2.46 -7.23
C LYS A 24 11.64 -1.46 -7.82
N ARG A 25 10.40 -1.90 -8.12
CA ARG A 25 9.35 -1.00 -8.60
C ARG A 25 9.02 0.08 -7.56
N ILE A 26 8.89 -0.30 -6.28
CA ILE A 26 8.60 0.64 -5.20
C ILE A 26 9.76 1.62 -5.02
N GLU A 27 10.99 1.12 -4.97
CA GLU A 27 12.20 1.95 -4.82
C GLU A 27 12.34 2.96 -5.96
N ASN A 28 12.14 2.54 -7.21
CA ASN A 28 12.17 3.45 -8.36
C ASN A 28 11.07 4.51 -8.28
N GLU A 29 9.87 4.13 -7.83
CA GLU A 29 8.75 5.07 -7.67
C GLU A 29 9.03 6.09 -6.57
N VAL A 30 9.56 5.64 -5.42
CA VAL A 30 9.92 6.53 -4.31
C VAL A 30 11.10 7.41 -4.67
N SER A 31 12.13 6.89 -5.33
CA SER A 31 13.26 7.70 -5.83
C SER A 31 12.74 8.85 -6.71
N SER A 32 11.85 8.54 -7.67
CA SER A 32 11.24 9.57 -8.51
C SER A 32 10.38 10.57 -7.71
N MET A 33 9.72 10.14 -6.64
CA MET A 33 8.99 11.06 -5.75
C MET A 33 9.95 11.93 -4.95
N THR A 34 11.06 11.35 -4.44
CA THR A 34 12.11 12.06 -3.71
C THR A 34 12.72 13.15 -4.57
N ASP A 35 13.08 12.83 -5.81
CA ASP A 35 13.68 13.80 -6.74
C ASP A 35 12.70 14.93 -7.11
N PHE A 36 11.40 14.63 -7.20
CA PHE A 36 10.39 15.60 -7.60
C PHE A 36 9.92 16.50 -6.45
N MET A 37 9.76 15.93 -5.25
CA MET A 37 9.17 16.59 -4.07
C MET A 37 10.22 16.99 -3.02
N ASP A 38 11.51 16.77 -3.31
CA ASP A 38 12.63 16.99 -2.38
C ASP A 38 12.44 16.30 -1.02
N LEU A 39 12.02 15.04 -1.05
CA LEU A 39 11.73 14.28 0.18
C LEU A 39 13.02 14.03 0.98
N SER A 40 12.96 14.23 2.28
CA SER A 40 14.04 13.80 3.16
C SER A 40 14.21 12.26 3.14
N PRO A 41 15.40 11.73 3.51
CA PRO A 41 15.61 10.29 3.60
C PRO A 41 14.63 9.58 4.54
N ALA A 42 14.16 10.26 5.59
CA ALA A 42 13.18 9.72 6.52
C ALA A 42 11.79 9.61 5.88
N GLU A 43 11.33 10.64 5.18
CA GLU A 43 10.04 10.64 4.47
C GLU A 43 10.03 9.61 3.34
N ALA A 44 11.11 9.53 2.56
CA ALA A 44 11.28 8.54 1.50
C ALA A 44 11.22 7.10 2.06
N LYS A 45 11.87 6.85 3.21
CA LYS A 45 11.78 5.56 3.90
C LYS A 45 10.35 5.25 4.34
N THR A 46 9.66 6.20 4.95
CA THR A 46 8.26 6.01 5.38
C THR A 46 7.36 5.71 4.18
N ILE A 47 7.45 6.49 3.10
CA ILE A 47 6.66 6.24 1.88
C ILE A 47 6.98 4.86 1.28
N THR A 48 8.23 4.42 1.35
CA THR A 48 8.64 3.08 0.90
C THR A 48 7.89 1.99 1.67
N GLU A 49 7.87 2.07 3.01
CA GLU A 49 7.15 1.10 3.85
C GLU A 49 5.64 1.14 3.59
N LEU A 50 5.03 2.33 3.51
CA LEU A 50 3.61 2.49 3.16
C LEU A 50 3.24 1.82 1.81
N LYS A 51 4.10 1.96 0.79
CA LYS A 51 3.90 1.30 -0.51
C LYS A 51 4.09 -0.21 -0.43
N LYS A 52 5.01 -0.70 0.40
CA LYS A 52 5.20 -2.14 0.64
C LYS A 52 3.96 -2.74 1.29
N GLU A 53 3.45 -2.13 2.36
CA GLU A 53 2.24 -2.56 3.07
C GLU A 53 1.01 -2.57 2.14
N LEU A 54 0.83 -1.52 1.32
CA LEU A 54 -0.23 -1.49 0.32
C LEU A 54 -0.10 -2.64 -0.69
N THR A 55 1.13 -2.95 -1.12
CA THR A 55 1.38 -4.03 -2.07
C THR A 55 1.08 -5.40 -1.45
N ILE A 56 1.50 -5.63 -0.21
CA ILE A 56 1.20 -6.83 0.59
C ILE A 56 -0.32 -6.99 0.74
N SER A 57 -1.00 -5.95 1.24
CA SER A 57 -2.46 -5.96 1.45
C SER A 57 -3.23 -6.29 0.17
N ASN A 58 -2.78 -5.76 -0.97
CA ASN A 58 -3.39 -6.06 -2.27
C ASN A 58 -3.15 -7.51 -2.71
N ARG A 59 -1.97 -8.08 -2.44
CA ARG A 59 -1.67 -9.49 -2.74
C ARG A 59 -2.50 -10.43 -1.87
N GLU A 60 -2.61 -10.14 -0.58
CA GLU A 60 -3.47 -10.87 0.35
C GLU A 60 -4.94 -10.80 -0.07
N ALA A 61 -5.42 -9.62 -0.47
CA ALA A 61 -6.78 -9.46 -0.99
C ALA A 61 -7.03 -10.28 -2.26
N VAL A 62 -6.06 -10.35 -3.18
CA VAL A 62 -6.15 -11.21 -4.37
C VAL A 62 -6.16 -12.69 -3.99
N ALA A 63 -5.29 -13.11 -3.06
CA ALA A 63 -5.23 -14.49 -2.60
C ALA A 63 -6.51 -14.93 -1.89
N LYS A 64 -7.12 -14.03 -1.10
CA LYS A 64 -8.32 -14.30 -0.30
C LYS A 64 -9.62 -14.25 -1.09
N PHE A 65 -9.76 -13.27 -1.98
CA PHE A 65 -11.04 -12.97 -2.62
C PHE A 65 -11.05 -13.20 -4.14
N GLY A 66 -9.90 -13.50 -4.75
CA GLY A 66 -9.76 -13.56 -6.20
C GLY A 66 -9.68 -12.17 -6.84
N ARG A 67 -8.89 -12.04 -7.91
CA ARG A 67 -8.71 -10.76 -8.61
C ARG A 67 -10.02 -10.34 -9.31
N GLY A 68 -10.40 -9.07 -9.13
CA GLY A 68 -11.51 -8.44 -9.86
C GLY A 68 -12.89 -8.63 -9.24
N THR A 69 -13.00 -9.45 -8.19
CA THR A 69 -14.24 -9.63 -7.42
C THR A 69 -14.64 -8.35 -6.67
N SER A 70 -15.90 -8.28 -6.24
CA SER A 70 -16.43 -7.14 -5.48
C SER A 70 -15.71 -7.01 -4.13
N GLU A 71 -15.43 -8.13 -3.49
CA GLU A 71 -14.73 -8.25 -2.22
C GLU A 71 -13.27 -7.80 -2.36
N PHE A 72 -12.57 -8.21 -3.42
CA PHE A 72 -11.24 -7.69 -3.73
C PHE A 72 -11.26 -6.18 -3.97
N LYS A 73 -12.22 -5.67 -4.75
CA LYS A 73 -12.33 -4.22 -5.01
C LYS A 73 -12.56 -3.45 -3.72
N GLN A 74 -13.39 -3.98 -2.82
CA GLN A 74 -13.66 -3.36 -1.52
C GLN A 74 -12.42 -3.39 -0.62
N ALA A 75 -11.75 -4.54 -0.49
CA ALA A 75 -10.51 -4.67 0.29
C ALA A 75 -9.41 -3.73 -0.23
N ARG A 76 -9.19 -3.69 -1.55
CA ARG A 76 -8.25 -2.78 -2.20
C ARG A 76 -8.61 -1.31 -1.96
N LYS A 77 -9.90 -0.95 -2.02
CA LYS A 77 -10.35 0.42 -1.74
C LYS A 77 -10.05 0.82 -0.29
N THR A 78 -10.26 -0.08 0.66
CA THR A 78 -9.93 0.14 2.08
C THR A 78 -8.42 0.31 2.28
N ALA A 79 -7.59 -0.59 1.74
CA ALA A 79 -6.14 -0.49 1.82
C ALA A 79 -5.61 0.81 1.18
N MET A 80 -6.16 1.19 0.02
CA MET A 80 -5.80 2.45 -0.64
C MET A 80 -6.18 3.67 0.22
N LYS A 81 -7.34 3.65 0.89
CA LYS A 81 -7.75 4.76 1.76
C LYS A 81 -6.82 4.92 2.97
N SER A 82 -6.38 3.80 3.59
CA SER A 82 -5.39 3.84 4.69
C SER A 82 -4.08 4.42 4.20
N TYR A 83 -3.54 3.85 3.12
CA TYR A 83 -2.31 4.32 2.48
C TYR A 83 -2.35 5.82 2.17
N GLN A 84 -3.46 6.31 1.60
CA GLN A 84 -3.61 7.73 1.29
C GLN A 84 -3.71 8.60 2.53
N GLY A 85 -4.36 8.12 3.61
CA GLY A 85 -4.40 8.84 4.87
C GLY A 85 -2.99 9.11 5.40
N GLU A 86 -2.18 8.06 5.50
CA GLU A 86 -0.81 8.13 6.03
C GLU A 86 0.16 8.83 5.07
N LEU A 87 0.03 8.60 3.76
CA LEU A 87 0.82 9.32 2.76
C LEU A 87 0.61 10.83 2.85
N PHE A 88 -0.63 11.27 3.10
CA PHE A 88 -0.96 12.69 3.15
C PHE A 88 -0.55 13.39 4.45
N GLU A 89 0.02 12.67 5.40
CA GLU A 89 0.74 13.25 6.54
C GLU A 89 2.17 13.67 6.14
N ILE A 90 2.66 13.19 5.00
CA ILE A 90 4.04 13.40 4.51
C ILE A 90 4.04 14.34 3.30
N ILE A 91 3.11 14.16 2.37
CA ILE A 91 3.00 14.98 1.15
C ILE A 91 1.58 15.51 0.97
N THR A 92 1.42 16.57 0.19
CA THR A 92 0.10 17.11 -0.16
C THR A 92 -0.55 16.31 -1.30
N LYS A 93 -1.87 16.49 -1.43
CA LYS A 93 -2.63 15.92 -2.56
C LYS A 93 -2.20 16.55 -3.89
N GLU A 94 -1.89 17.83 -3.86
CA GLU A 94 -1.42 18.62 -4.99
C GLU A 94 -0.06 18.12 -5.49
N GLU A 95 0.93 17.94 -4.61
CA GLU A 95 2.25 17.38 -4.99
C GLU A 95 2.09 15.99 -5.61
N LEU A 96 1.28 15.12 -5.00
CA LEU A 96 1.01 13.79 -5.55
C LEU A 96 0.37 13.86 -6.94
N LYS A 97 -0.52 14.84 -7.17
CA LYS A 97 -1.17 15.06 -8.46
C LYS A 97 -0.16 15.56 -9.50
N GLU A 98 0.67 16.53 -9.16
CA GLU A 98 1.69 17.11 -10.05
C GLU A 98 2.72 16.07 -10.46
N TRP A 99 3.25 15.29 -9.50
CA TRP A 99 4.16 14.20 -9.80
C TRP A 99 3.53 13.14 -10.72
N ARG A 100 2.27 12.77 -10.50
CA ARG A 100 1.56 11.82 -11.38
C ARG A 100 1.40 12.35 -12.80
N GLN A 101 1.15 13.65 -12.96
CA GLN A 101 1.06 14.29 -14.27
C GLN A 101 2.43 14.32 -14.97
N ALA A 102 3.48 14.71 -14.25
CA ALA A 102 4.85 14.71 -14.77
C ALA A 102 5.29 13.29 -15.20
N LYS A 103 4.93 12.27 -14.42
CA LYS A 103 5.21 10.86 -14.73
C LYS A 103 4.44 10.32 -15.95
N ALA A 104 3.24 10.83 -16.22
CA ALA A 104 2.40 10.37 -17.32
C ALA A 104 2.71 11.06 -18.66
N GLY A 105 3.39 12.21 -18.63
CA GLY A 105 3.82 12.96 -19.82
C GLY A 105 5.19 12.57 -20.37
N ASN A 106 5.94 11.73 -19.65
CA ASN A 106 7.20 11.10 -20.09
C ASN A 106 6.96 9.64 -20.47
#